data_AF-A0A7G2CMZ6-F1
#
_entry.id   AF-A0A7G2CMZ6-F1
#
_cell.length_a   1.000
_cell.length_b   1.000
_cell.length_c   1.000
_cell.angle_alpha   90.00
_cell.angle_beta   90.00
_cell.angle_gamma   90.00
#
_symmetry.space_group_name_H-M   'P 1'
#
loop_
_entity.id
_entity.type
_entity.pdbx_description
1 polymer ?
#
loop_
_entity_poly.entity_id
_entity_poly.type
_entity_poly.pdbx_seq_one_letter_code
_entity_poly.pdbx_strand_id
1 'polypeptide(L)'
;MDPNEHFFGYHVLADEFSAYVRIICDLIKQKYQIGGRIGKVVLHGELFGAKYNHPLVPKSKKICTLPNGRRYPMSSVEIQREPFPQYSPELHFFAFDIKYSVSGAKEDEVNVYYDDFVEICSHVPGLLYAKALVRGTLDDCLAFDVENFMTPLPALLGLGNYPLEHNLAEGLVIRHVRHGDPKLSNGVPTIIKLRCSSFMELKHPGKQQELKDTFFDTVRASAIQRVNVKNSRGGGSTVTVIPDAMLPQVEAAANALLVNHVSDGRLSNVLSKVGREPLLSGEVTPQEVALLLAKDALKDFLKDTDELVLNTSLEFRRALIRNVYKASQELIAQKWQSLIDMEKAAAEQELEEVK
;
A
#
# COMPACT_ATOMS: atom_id res chain seq x y z
N MET A 1 -4.71 32.34 3.99
CA MET A 1 -3.52 32.95 3.36
C MET A 1 -4.00 34.05 2.44
N ASP A 2 -3.24 35.13 2.31
CA ASP A 2 -3.53 36.12 1.28
C ASP A 2 -3.46 35.41 -0.10
N PRO A 3 -4.36 35.69 -1.06
CA PRO A 3 -4.32 35.01 -2.36
C PRO A 3 -2.98 35.14 -3.11
N ASN A 4 -2.19 36.17 -2.81
CA ASN A 4 -0.89 36.45 -3.39
C ASN A 4 0.29 36.00 -2.51
N GLU A 5 0.04 35.30 -1.41
CA GLU A 5 1.07 34.71 -0.58
C GLU A 5 1.64 33.46 -1.27
N HIS A 6 2.93 33.48 -1.62
CA HIS A 6 3.57 32.28 -2.15
C HIS A 6 3.93 31.32 -1.00
N PHE A 7 3.14 30.25 -0.86
CA PHE A 7 3.35 29.20 0.13
C PHE A 7 3.60 27.86 -0.56
N PHE A 8 4.88 27.50 -0.72
CA PHE A 8 5.33 26.25 -1.36
C PHE A 8 4.69 25.93 -2.73
N GLY A 9 4.25 26.94 -3.46
CA GLY A 9 3.66 26.78 -4.78
C GLY A 9 2.25 26.15 -4.81
N TYR A 10 1.50 26.13 -3.70
CA TYR A 10 0.20 25.44 -3.61
C TYR A 10 -0.83 25.85 -4.67
N HIS A 11 -0.70 27.04 -5.27
CA HIS A 11 -1.61 27.50 -6.33
C HIS A 11 -1.68 26.56 -7.52
N VAL A 12 -0.65 25.72 -7.76
CA VAL A 12 -0.72 24.67 -8.80
C VAL A 12 -1.81 23.62 -8.55
N LEU A 13 -2.31 23.53 -7.31
CA LEU A 13 -3.38 22.62 -6.88
C LEU A 13 -4.71 23.36 -6.56
N ALA A 14 -4.79 24.69 -6.78
CA ALA A 14 -5.93 25.48 -6.31
C ALA A 14 -7.27 25.09 -6.96
N ASP A 15 -7.24 24.75 -8.25
CA ASP A 15 -8.43 24.30 -8.97
C ASP A 15 -8.89 22.93 -8.47
N GLU A 16 -7.94 22.01 -8.23
CA GLU A 16 -8.21 20.70 -7.63
C GLU A 16 -8.82 20.85 -6.23
N PHE A 17 -8.23 21.68 -5.37
CA PHE A 17 -8.77 21.95 -4.02
C PHE A 17 -10.19 22.52 -4.07
N SER A 18 -10.45 23.42 -5.02
CA SER A 18 -11.77 23.99 -5.22
C SER A 18 -12.79 22.92 -5.62
N ALA A 19 -12.41 21.97 -6.48
CA ALA A 19 -13.25 20.84 -6.86
C ALA A 19 -13.48 19.90 -5.67
N TYR A 20 -12.42 19.52 -4.95
CA TYR A 20 -12.50 18.61 -3.80
C TYR A 20 -13.47 19.13 -2.74
N VAL A 21 -13.33 20.38 -2.31
CA VAL A 21 -14.17 20.95 -1.23
C VAL A 21 -15.64 21.05 -1.67
N ARG A 22 -15.92 21.32 -2.95
CA ARG A 22 -17.30 21.34 -3.47
C ARG A 22 -17.94 19.96 -3.40
N ILE A 23 -17.26 18.94 -3.92
CA ILE A 23 -17.74 17.55 -3.90
C ILE A 23 -17.95 17.08 -2.45
N ILE A 24 -16.98 17.34 -1.56
CA ILE A 24 -17.08 16.98 -0.14
C ILE A 24 -18.29 17.65 0.52
N CYS A 25 -18.54 18.93 0.24
CA CYS A 25 -19.71 19.64 0.78
C CYS A 25 -21.03 18.96 0.38
N ASP A 26 -21.16 18.56 -0.89
CA ASP A 26 -22.36 17.90 -1.40
C ASP A 26 -22.52 16.49 -0.80
N LEU A 27 -21.43 15.73 -0.68
CA LEU A 27 -21.42 14.40 -0.04
C LEU A 27 -21.81 14.47 1.45
N ILE A 28 -21.29 15.45 2.20
CA ILE A 28 -21.67 15.68 3.60
C ILE A 28 -23.16 15.99 3.70
N LYS A 29 -23.68 16.89 2.85
CA LYS A 29 -25.11 17.21 2.85
C LYS A 29 -25.98 15.99 2.60
N GLN A 30 -25.62 15.19 1.60
CA GLN A 30 -26.35 13.98 1.25
C GLN A 30 -26.32 12.97 2.40
N LYS A 31 -25.14 12.66 2.94
CA LYS A 31 -24.94 11.64 3.96
C LYS A 31 -25.65 11.97 5.27
N TYR A 32 -25.54 13.21 5.73
CA TYR A 32 -26.14 13.68 6.98
C TYR A 32 -27.52 14.33 6.79
N GLN A 33 -28.10 14.23 5.59
CA GLN A 33 -29.44 14.72 5.26
C GLN A 33 -29.64 16.21 5.62
N ILE A 34 -28.61 17.02 5.37
CA ILE A 34 -28.63 18.45 5.67
C ILE A 34 -29.38 19.17 4.54
N GLY A 35 -30.66 19.49 4.77
CA GLY A 35 -31.52 20.17 3.79
C GLY A 35 -31.18 21.66 3.55
N GLY A 36 -30.18 22.21 4.25
CA GLY A 36 -29.82 23.62 4.22
C GLY A 36 -28.39 23.89 3.72
N ARG A 37 -27.95 25.13 3.91
CA ARG A 37 -26.55 25.53 3.65
C ARG A 37 -25.66 24.99 4.77
N ILE A 38 -24.46 24.52 4.40
CA ILE A 38 -23.36 24.33 5.36
C ILE A 38 -22.55 25.62 5.36
N GLY A 39 -22.46 26.29 6.51
CA GLY A 39 -21.73 27.55 6.65
C GLY A 39 -20.23 27.40 6.44
N LYS A 40 -19.65 26.28 6.89
CA LYS A 40 -18.21 26.01 6.81
C LYS A 40 -17.93 24.51 6.62
N VAL A 41 -17.00 24.21 5.71
CA VAL A 41 -16.38 22.88 5.55
C VAL A 41 -14.87 23.09 5.54
N VAL A 42 -14.14 22.26 6.27
CA VAL A 42 -12.67 22.28 6.34
C VAL A 42 -12.13 20.90 6.04
N LEU A 43 -11.41 20.78 4.92
CA LEU A 43 -10.61 19.61 4.60
C LEU A 43 -9.18 19.84 5.11
N HIS A 44 -8.79 19.11 6.14
CA HIS A 44 -7.43 19.12 6.65
C HIS A 44 -6.59 18.06 5.94
N GLY A 45 -5.35 18.41 5.63
CA GLY A 45 -4.40 17.52 5.00
C GLY A 45 -2.98 18.07 5.05
N GLU A 46 -2.04 17.26 4.59
CA GLU A 46 -0.63 17.63 4.49
C GLU A 46 -0.31 18.04 3.05
N LEU A 47 0.32 19.20 2.87
CA LEU A 47 0.92 19.58 1.59
C LEU A 47 2.32 18.97 1.51
N PHE A 48 2.59 18.11 0.53
CA PHE A 48 3.83 17.33 0.48
C PHE A 48 4.36 17.14 -0.95
N GLY A 49 5.56 16.58 -1.07
CA GLY A 49 6.21 16.31 -2.35
C GLY A 49 7.21 17.40 -2.74
N ALA A 50 7.25 17.72 -4.05
CA ALA A 50 8.24 18.61 -4.66
C ALA A 50 9.73 18.20 -4.46
N LYS A 51 9.97 16.96 -4.03
CA LYS A 51 11.31 16.40 -3.78
C LYS A 51 11.29 14.89 -3.96
N TYR A 52 12.08 14.42 -4.92
CA TYR A 52 12.37 13.02 -5.15
C TYR A 52 13.71 12.84 -5.85
N ASN A 53 14.72 12.42 -5.09
CA ASN A 53 16.11 12.43 -5.51
C ASN A 53 16.52 11.08 -6.10
N HIS A 54 15.90 10.70 -7.22
CA HIS A 54 16.28 9.51 -7.99
C HIS A 54 16.86 9.94 -9.36
N PRO A 55 18.00 9.38 -9.83
CA PRO A 55 18.64 9.82 -11.08
C PRO A 55 17.74 9.75 -12.32
N LEU A 56 16.80 8.81 -12.34
CA LEU A 56 15.85 8.61 -13.44
C LEU A 56 14.53 9.39 -13.29
N VAL A 57 14.33 10.09 -12.17
CA VAL A 57 13.10 10.85 -11.92
C VAL A 57 13.41 12.34 -12.04
N PRO A 58 12.98 13.02 -13.12
CA PRO A 58 13.23 14.43 -13.29
C PRO A 58 12.47 15.28 -12.26
N LYS A 59 13.00 16.45 -11.92
CA LYS A 59 12.28 17.46 -11.13
C LYS A 59 11.05 17.97 -11.90
N SER A 60 10.06 18.50 -11.15
CA SER A 60 8.86 19.09 -11.75
C SER A 60 9.20 20.21 -12.73
N LYS A 61 8.53 20.19 -13.88
CA LYS A 61 8.59 21.25 -14.89
C LYS A 61 7.46 22.28 -14.73
N LYS A 62 6.57 22.10 -13.75
CA LYS A 62 5.42 22.99 -13.53
C LYS A 62 5.89 24.35 -13.03
N ILE A 63 5.10 25.38 -13.33
CA ILE A 63 5.30 26.74 -12.85
C ILE A 63 4.04 27.16 -12.11
N CYS A 64 4.17 27.44 -10.82
CA CYS A 64 3.14 28.06 -10.01
C CYS A 64 2.95 29.51 -10.47
N THR A 65 1.71 29.93 -10.68
CA THR A 65 1.37 31.32 -11.01
C THR A 65 0.36 31.83 -9.99
N LEU A 66 0.71 32.93 -9.31
CA LEU A 66 -0.15 33.59 -8.34
C LEU A 66 -1.20 34.47 -9.05
N PRO A 67 -2.29 34.86 -8.37
CA PRO A 67 -3.31 35.75 -8.93
C PRO A 67 -2.74 37.11 -9.43
N ASN A 68 -1.69 37.63 -8.80
CA ASN A 68 -0.97 38.83 -9.23
C ASN A 68 0.00 38.62 -10.41
N GLY A 69 0.05 37.43 -11.01
CA GLY A 69 0.89 37.10 -12.16
C GLY A 69 2.34 36.73 -11.82
N ARG A 70 2.76 36.75 -10.54
CA ARG A 70 4.10 36.27 -10.15
C ARG A 70 4.21 34.76 -10.38
N ARG A 71 5.37 34.32 -10.88
CA ARG A 71 5.62 32.94 -11.31
C ARG A 71 6.78 32.32 -10.53
N TYR A 72 6.61 31.09 -10.08
CA TYR A 72 7.61 30.34 -9.31
C TYR A 72 7.77 28.93 -9.89
N PRO A 73 8.99 28.47 -10.22
CA PRO A 73 9.19 27.11 -10.72
C PRO A 73 9.00 26.09 -9.59
N MET A 74 8.26 25.01 -9.85
CA MET A 74 8.04 23.97 -8.83
C MET A 74 9.33 23.20 -8.50
N SER A 75 10.30 23.16 -9.41
CA SER A 75 11.61 22.53 -9.20
C SER A 75 12.45 23.17 -8.08
N SER A 76 12.11 24.38 -7.62
CA SER A 76 12.79 25.06 -6.51
C SER A 76 12.04 24.99 -5.18
N VAL A 77 10.86 24.37 -5.16
CA VAL A 77 10.09 24.19 -3.92
C VAL A 77 10.76 23.14 -3.06
N GLU A 78 11.03 23.48 -1.80
CA GLU A 78 11.54 22.57 -0.79
C GLU A 78 10.68 22.70 0.46
N ILE A 79 9.76 21.76 0.67
CA ILE A 79 8.89 21.73 1.86
C ILE A 79 9.66 21.20 3.07
N GLN A 80 10.53 20.21 2.84
CA GLN A 80 11.32 19.54 3.88
C GLN A 80 12.75 19.29 3.40
N ARG A 81 13.71 19.44 4.33
CA ARG A 81 15.15 19.29 4.04
C ARG A 81 15.65 17.87 4.29
N GLU A 82 14.92 17.09 5.09
CA GLU A 82 15.30 15.74 5.48
C GLU A 82 15.52 14.83 4.24
N PRO A 83 16.46 13.87 4.33
CA PRO A 83 16.74 12.92 3.25
C PRO A 83 15.61 11.91 3.03
N PHE A 84 14.77 11.67 4.04
CA PHE A 84 13.56 10.85 3.97
C PHE A 84 12.54 11.36 5.00
N PRO A 85 11.25 11.05 4.82
CA PRO A 85 10.65 10.49 3.62
C PRO A 85 10.66 11.46 2.43
N GLN A 86 10.88 10.93 1.23
CA GLN A 86 10.67 11.62 -0.04
C GLN A 86 9.53 10.95 -0.79
N TYR A 87 8.68 11.73 -1.42
CA TYR A 87 7.38 11.24 -1.89
C TYR A 87 7.22 11.31 -3.41
N SER A 88 7.49 12.47 -4.00
CA SER A 88 7.26 12.73 -5.43
C SER A 88 7.97 14.02 -5.87
N PRO A 89 8.39 14.12 -7.16
CA PRO A 89 8.93 15.36 -7.72
C PRO A 89 7.84 16.43 -7.90
N GLU A 90 6.57 16.04 -8.00
CA GLU A 90 5.41 16.93 -8.04
C GLU A 90 4.87 17.22 -6.62
N LEU A 91 4.14 18.33 -6.49
CA LEU A 91 3.43 18.73 -5.29
C LEU A 91 2.09 18.00 -5.18
N HIS A 92 1.73 17.55 -3.98
CA HIS A 92 0.51 16.80 -3.69
C HIS A 92 -0.12 17.24 -2.36
N PHE A 93 -1.35 16.79 -2.13
CA PHE A 93 -2.08 17.00 -0.89
C PHE A 93 -2.65 15.68 -0.36
N PHE A 94 -2.42 15.39 0.92
CA PHE A 94 -2.88 14.15 1.58
C PHE A 94 -3.87 14.48 2.69
N ALA A 95 -5.15 14.29 2.43
CA ALA A 95 -6.22 14.57 3.39
C ALA A 95 -6.16 13.63 4.60
N PHE A 96 -6.43 14.12 5.81
CA PHE A 96 -6.48 13.29 7.02
C PHE A 96 -7.60 13.63 8.01
N ASP A 97 -8.33 14.73 7.80
CA ASP A 97 -9.51 15.06 8.60
C ASP A 97 -10.50 15.93 7.81
N ILE A 98 -11.77 15.82 8.13
CA ILE A 98 -12.82 16.70 7.61
C ILE A 98 -13.63 17.21 8.79
N LYS A 99 -13.92 18.51 8.77
CA LYS A 99 -14.84 19.14 9.70
C LYS A 99 -15.88 19.94 8.96
N TYR A 100 -17.06 20.07 9.56
CA TYR A 100 -18.09 20.94 9.04
C TYR A 100 -18.85 21.64 10.17
N SER A 101 -19.42 22.79 9.87
CA SER A 101 -20.33 23.52 10.74
C SER A 101 -21.50 24.02 9.89
N VAL A 102 -22.72 23.74 10.37
CA VAL A 102 -23.95 24.13 9.65
C VAL A 102 -24.12 25.64 9.71
N SER A 103 -23.93 26.25 10.88
CA SER A 103 -24.03 27.72 11.02
C SER A 103 -22.80 28.45 10.46
N GLY A 104 -21.66 27.78 10.37
CA GLY A 104 -20.34 28.34 10.07
C GLY A 104 -19.54 28.74 11.32
N ALA A 105 -20.13 28.62 12.50
CA ALA A 105 -19.50 28.95 13.77
C ALA A 105 -18.54 27.84 14.25
N LYS A 106 -17.75 28.12 15.29
CA LYS A 106 -16.73 27.18 15.78
C LYS A 106 -17.31 26.21 16.82
N GLU A 107 -18.32 26.66 17.54
CA GLU A 107 -19.03 25.97 18.61
C GLU A 107 -19.88 24.79 18.12
N ASP A 108 -20.33 24.82 16.87
CA ASP A 108 -21.08 23.74 16.21
C ASP A 108 -20.22 23.00 15.16
N GLU A 109 -18.89 23.15 15.20
CA GLU A 109 -17.98 22.40 14.35
C GLU A 109 -17.98 20.92 14.76
N VAL A 110 -18.28 20.05 13.80
CA VAL A 110 -18.34 18.60 13.97
C VAL A 110 -17.20 17.97 13.17
N ASN A 111 -16.47 17.05 13.81
CA ASN A 111 -15.51 16.19 13.11
C ASN A 111 -16.26 15.06 12.39
N VAL A 112 -15.93 14.85 11.12
CA VAL A 112 -16.32 13.63 10.40
C VAL A 112 -15.53 12.46 10.97
N TYR A 113 -16.22 11.39 11.38
CA TYR A 113 -15.57 10.20 11.93
C TYR A 113 -14.84 9.41 10.86
N TYR A 114 -13.89 8.57 11.26
CA TYR A 114 -12.97 7.88 10.35
C TYR A 114 -13.68 7.13 9.22
N ASP A 115 -14.74 6.37 9.52
CA ASP A 115 -15.47 5.59 8.51
C ASP A 115 -16.16 6.50 7.49
N ASP A 116 -16.84 7.54 7.97
CA ASP A 116 -17.49 8.54 7.12
C ASP A 116 -16.46 9.35 6.32
N PHE A 117 -15.29 9.64 6.89
CA PHE A 117 -14.18 10.31 6.22
C PHE A 117 -13.66 9.48 5.04
N VAL A 118 -13.40 8.18 5.26
CA VAL A 118 -12.96 7.26 4.22
C VAL A 118 -14.01 7.14 3.12
N GLU A 119 -15.28 6.99 3.49
CA GLU A 119 -16.40 6.92 2.54
C GLU A 119 -16.52 8.19 1.73
N ILE A 120 -16.48 9.37 2.35
CA ILE A 120 -16.58 10.65 1.63
C ILE A 120 -15.38 10.82 0.68
N CYS A 121 -14.16 10.63 1.19
CA CYS A 121 -12.95 10.82 0.39
C CYS A 121 -12.84 9.83 -0.78
N SER A 122 -13.33 8.59 -0.65
CA SER A 122 -13.28 7.60 -1.75
C SER A 122 -14.12 8.00 -2.96
N HIS A 123 -15.10 8.89 -2.78
CA HIS A 123 -15.94 9.43 -3.86
C HIS A 123 -15.41 10.74 -4.45
N VAL A 124 -14.24 11.24 -4.00
CA VAL A 124 -13.62 12.47 -4.54
C VAL A 124 -12.52 12.06 -5.53
N PRO A 125 -12.71 12.25 -6.85
CA PRO A 125 -11.73 11.83 -7.85
C PRO A 125 -10.38 12.52 -7.65
N GLY A 126 -9.29 11.74 -7.63
CA GLY A 126 -7.93 12.27 -7.52
C GLY A 126 -7.48 12.69 -6.12
N LEU A 127 -8.36 12.69 -5.11
CA LEU A 127 -7.98 13.04 -3.74
C LEU A 127 -7.17 11.91 -3.09
N LEU A 128 -5.94 12.22 -2.66
CA LEU A 128 -5.19 11.34 -1.76
C LEU A 128 -5.64 11.58 -0.33
N TYR A 129 -5.84 10.50 0.44
CA TYR A 129 -6.33 10.59 1.81
C TYR A 129 -5.80 9.45 2.70
N ALA A 130 -5.83 9.69 4.01
CA ALA A 130 -5.39 8.78 5.04
C ALA A 130 -6.29 7.54 5.12
N LYS A 131 -5.74 6.39 4.71
CA LYS A 131 -6.33 5.07 4.96
C LYS A 131 -5.63 4.43 6.16
N ALA A 132 -6.37 3.71 6.99
CA ALA A 132 -5.76 3.03 8.13
C ALA A 132 -4.84 1.90 7.64
N LEU A 133 -3.60 1.90 8.15
CA LEU A 133 -2.65 0.80 7.94
C LEU A 133 -3.03 -0.42 8.79
N VAL A 134 -3.60 -0.16 9.96
CA VAL A 134 -4.08 -1.15 10.92
C VAL A 134 -5.33 -0.60 11.61
N ARG A 135 -6.32 -1.46 11.85
CA ARG A 135 -7.50 -1.14 12.65
C ARG A 135 -7.73 -2.21 13.71
N GLY A 136 -7.83 -1.78 14.95
CA GLY A 136 -8.03 -2.65 16.11
C GLY A 136 -8.11 -1.84 17.41
N THR A 137 -7.76 -2.50 18.51
CA THR A 137 -7.59 -1.82 19.81
C THR A 137 -6.40 -0.87 19.77
N LEU A 138 -6.28 0.00 20.78
CA LEU A 138 -5.11 0.88 20.90
C LEU A 138 -3.80 0.07 20.94
N ASP A 139 -3.78 -1.06 21.65
CA ASP A 139 -2.60 -1.94 21.71
C ASP A 139 -2.26 -2.55 20.35
N ASP A 140 -3.26 -2.97 19.56
CA ASP A 140 -3.03 -3.48 18.20
C ASP A 140 -2.39 -2.38 17.31
N CYS A 141 -2.87 -1.14 17.42
CA CYS A 141 -2.33 -0.02 16.65
C CYS A 141 -0.93 0.41 17.13
N LEU A 142 -0.68 0.40 18.45
CA LEU A 142 0.62 0.71 19.04
C LEU A 142 1.70 -0.32 18.67
N ALA A 143 1.30 -1.57 18.43
CA ALA A 143 2.20 -2.64 18.03
C ALA A 143 2.73 -2.53 16.59
N PHE A 144 2.18 -1.62 15.77
CA PHE A 144 2.62 -1.44 14.38
C PHE A 144 4.12 -1.14 14.28
N ASP A 145 4.79 -1.74 13.28
CA ASP A 145 6.23 -1.59 13.12
C ASP A 145 6.67 -0.31 12.41
N VAL A 146 6.71 0.80 13.14
CA VAL A 146 7.15 2.10 12.60
C VAL A 146 8.64 2.15 12.24
N GLU A 147 9.49 1.31 12.84
CA GLU A 147 10.95 1.40 12.64
C GLU A 147 11.38 0.94 11.25
N ASN A 148 10.65 -0.03 10.68
CA ASN A 148 10.91 -0.59 9.35
C ASN A 148 9.86 -0.17 8.31
N PHE A 149 8.98 0.78 8.65
CA PHE A 149 7.89 1.19 7.77
C PHE A 149 8.38 2.13 6.67
N MET A 150 8.57 1.58 5.47
CA MET A 150 8.80 2.37 4.25
C MET A 150 7.53 3.12 3.84
N THR A 151 7.67 4.39 3.44
CA THR A 151 6.50 5.14 2.95
C THR A 151 5.97 4.51 1.66
N PRO A 152 4.65 4.20 1.57
CA PRO A 152 4.05 3.62 0.38
C PRO A 152 3.74 4.67 -0.70
N LEU A 153 3.78 5.95 -0.34
CA LEU A 153 3.31 7.06 -1.19
C LEU A 153 4.03 7.15 -2.54
N PRO A 154 5.36 6.98 -2.66
CA PRO A 154 6.02 7.00 -3.97
C PRO A 154 5.42 6.00 -4.96
N ALA A 155 5.17 4.77 -4.52
CA ALA A 155 4.58 3.75 -5.38
C ALA A 155 3.15 4.10 -5.79
N LEU A 156 2.33 4.60 -4.84
CA LEU A 156 0.98 5.10 -5.13
C LEU A 156 0.96 6.29 -6.11
N LEU A 157 2.07 7.03 -6.17
CA LEU A 157 2.26 8.18 -7.07
C LEU A 157 2.98 7.79 -8.38
N GLY A 158 3.07 6.50 -8.71
CA GLY A 158 3.64 6.00 -9.96
C GLY A 158 5.17 5.89 -9.97
N LEU A 159 5.84 5.96 -8.81
CA LEU A 159 7.29 5.91 -8.68
C LEU A 159 7.82 4.57 -8.14
N GLY A 160 7.02 3.50 -8.20
CA GLY A 160 7.39 2.18 -7.68
C GLY A 160 8.66 1.59 -8.30
N ASN A 161 8.94 1.92 -9.56
CA ASN A 161 10.14 1.49 -10.30
C ASN A 161 11.40 2.30 -9.98
N TYR A 162 11.29 3.35 -9.17
CA TYR A 162 12.39 4.28 -8.89
C TYR A 162 12.68 4.35 -7.38
N PRO A 163 12.79 3.21 -6.67
CA PRO A 163 12.85 3.20 -5.22
C PRO A 163 14.05 4.01 -4.71
N LEU A 164 13.83 4.73 -3.63
CA LEU A 164 14.89 5.35 -2.84
C LEU A 164 15.28 4.40 -1.72
N GLU A 165 16.58 4.19 -1.56
CA GLU A 165 17.11 3.39 -0.46
C GLU A 165 16.76 4.04 0.89
N HIS A 166 16.34 3.23 1.88
CA HIS A 166 15.98 3.68 3.23
C HIS A 166 14.96 4.84 3.29
N ASN A 167 13.99 4.86 2.38
CA ASN A 167 12.91 5.86 2.38
C ASN A 167 11.82 5.57 3.41
N LEU A 168 12.21 5.56 4.69
CA LEU A 168 11.32 5.34 5.82
C LEU A 168 10.26 6.45 5.90
N ALA A 169 9.03 6.07 6.23
CA ALA A 169 8.03 7.03 6.64
C ALA A 169 8.47 7.72 7.94
N GLU A 170 8.03 8.97 8.16
CA GLU A 170 8.20 9.65 9.45
C GLU A 170 7.63 8.81 10.61
N GLY A 171 6.50 8.15 10.34
CA GLY A 171 5.76 7.38 11.32
C GLY A 171 4.29 7.25 10.95
N LEU A 172 3.43 7.21 11.98
CA LEU A 172 1.98 7.09 11.84
C LEU A 172 1.23 7.91 12.88
N VAL A 173 -0.04 8.15 12.59
CA VAL A 173 -1.01 8.74 13.52
C VAL A 173 -1.97 7.63 13.94
N ILE A 174 -2.15 7.45 15.25
CA ILE A 174 -3.18 6.58 15.82
C ILE A 174 -4.27 7.48 16.36
N ARG A 175 -5.52 7.25 15.95
CA ARG A 175 -6.68 7.95 16.47
C ARG A 175 -7.82 6.99 16.78
N HIS A 176 -8.65 7.36 17.74
CA HIS A 176 -9.94 6.70 17.89
C HIS A 176 -10.80 6.98 16.63
N VAL A 177 -11.52 5.98 16.12
CA VAL A 177 -12.32 6.12 14.89
C VAL A 177 -13.43 7.18 15.02
N ARG A 178 -13.84 7.48 16.26
CA ARG A 178 -14.77 8.56 16.62
C ARG A 178 -14.08 9.75 17.30
N HIS A 179 -12.83 10.04 16.94
CA HIS A 179 -12.09 11.20 17.47
C HIS A 179 -12.89 12.50 17.27
N GLY A 180 -13.06 13.27 18.34
CA GLY A 180 -13.90 14.47 18.36
C GLY A 180 -15.29 14.26 18.96
N ASP A 181 -15.72 13.02 19.23
CA ASP A 181 -16.97 12.76 19.94
C ASP A 181 -16.88 13.25 21.40
N PRO A 182 -17.75 14.18 21.84
CA PRO A 182 -17.78 14.65 23.22
C PRO A 182 -17.99 13.52 24.25
N LYS A 183 -18.65 12.42 23.87
CA LYS A 183 -18.92 11.27 24.75
C LYS A 183 -17.71 10.38 25.00
N LEU A 184 -16.71 10.43 24.12
CA LEU A 184 -15.44 9.71 24.24
C LEU A 184 -14.39 10.49 25.02
N SER A 185 -14.53 11.82 24.98
CA SER A 185 -13.69 12.83 25.60
C SER A 185 -13.10 12.45 26.95
N ASN A 186 -13.94 12.52 27.99
CA ASN A 186 -13.52 12.67 29.40
C ASN A 186 -12.28 13.58 29.61
N GLY A 187 -11.98 14.49 28.67
CA GLY A 187 -10.77 15.32 28.65
C GLY A 187 -9.48 14.65 28.15
N VAL A 188 -9.48 13.39 27.74
CA VAL A 188 -8.29 12.66 27.26
C VAL A 188 -8.14 12.79 25.74
N PRO A 189 -6.98 13.20 25.22
CA PRO A 189 -6.70 13.18 23.78
C PRO A 189 -6.79 11.77 23.20
N THR A 190 -7.61 11.61 22.16
CA THR A 190 -7.82 10.32 21.46
C THR A 190 -7.05 10.23 20.15
N ILE A 191 -5.96 10.99 20.04
CA ILE A 191 -5.06 11.02 18.89
C ILE A 191 -3.61 11.12 19.36
N ILE A 192 -2.74 10.26 18.85
CA ILE A 192 -1.32 10.21 19.16
C ILE A 192 -0.50 9.98 17.89
N LYS A 193 0.77 10.35 17.93
CA LYS A 193 1.74 10.10 16.85
C LYS A 193 2.81 9.14 17.33
N LEU A 194 3.16 8.18 16.49
CA LEU A 194 4.36 7.35 16.64
C LEU A 194 5.30 7.67 15.50
N ARG A 195 6.59 7.86 15.79
CA ARG A 195 7.62 8.18 14.80
C ARG A 195 8.73 7.14 14.85
N CYS A 196 9.34 6.84 13.71
CA CYS A 196 10.52 5.98 13.67
C CYS A 196 11.71 6.70 14.30
N SER A 197 12.59 5.94 14.97
CA SER A 197 13.76 6.50 15.64
C SER A 197 14.67 7.25 14.66
N SER A 198 14.91 6.69 13.47
CA SER A 198 15.75 7.30 12.44
C SER A 198 15.28 8.69 12.02
N PHE A 199 13.97 8.93 11.93
CA PHE A 199 13.44 10.27 11.63
C PHE A 199 13.56 11.22 12.82
N MET A 200 13.33 10.74 14.05
CA MET A 200 13.49 11.58 15.24
C MET A 200 14.92 12.08 15.41
N GLU A 201 15.92 11.25 15.07
CA GLU A 201 17.34 11.62 15.10
C GLU A 201 17.67 12.78 14.15
N LEU A 202 17.10 12.77 12.95
CA LEU A 202 17.25 13.88 11.99
C LEU A 202 16.71 15.21 12.52
N LYS A 203 15.62 15.17 13.30
CA LYS A 203 15.00 16.37 13.89
C LYS A 203 15.63 16.82 15.20
N HIS A 204 16.16 15.89 16.00
CA HIS A 204 16.69 16.14 17.34
C HIS A 204 18.01 15.38 17.60
N PRO A 205 19.14 15.85 17.07
CA PRO A 205 20.44 15.20 17.26
C PRO A 205 20.80 15.13 18.76
N GLY A 206 21.24 13.96 19.25
CA GLY A 206 21.76 13.78 20.61
C GLY A 206 20.76 13.35 21.70
N LYS A 207 19.46 13.21 21.39
CA LYS A 207 18.44 12.72 22.35
C LYS A 207 18.18 11.20 22.29
N GLN A 208 19.11 10.43 21.72
CA GLN A 208 18.95 9.00 21.41
C GLN A 208 18.63 8.13 22.63
N GLN A 209 19.28 8.38 23.77
CA GLN A 209 19.17 7.51 24.94
C GLN A 209 17.87 7.79 25.71
N GLU A 210 17.57 9.07 25.98
CA GLU A 210 16.34 9.47 26.68
C GLU A 210 15.06 9.05 25.95
N LEU A 211 15.02 9.14 24.61
CA LEU A 211 13.82 8.84 23.81
C LEU A 211 13.56 7.34 23.64
N LYS A 212 14.62 6.52 23.60
CA LYS A 212 14.52 5.05 23.62
C LYS A 212 14.02 4.57 25.00
N ASP A 213 14.63 5.09 26.06
CA ASP A 213 14.45 4.56 27.42
C ASP A 213 13.09 4.88 28.08
N THR A 214 12.33 5.92 27.65
CA THR A 214 11.17 6.40 28.43
C THR A 214 9.76 6.12 27.90
N PHE A 215 9.55 5.96 26.59
CA PHE A 215 8.18 5.82 26.04
C PHE A 215 8.02 4.68 25.05
N PHE A 216 8.93 4.56 24.07
CA PHE A 216 8.85 3.53 23.04
C PHE A 216 9.12 2.14 23.62
N ASP A 217 10.17 1.97 24.42
CA ASP A 217 10.53 0.63 24.91
C ASP A 217 9.53 0.10 25.95
N THR A 218 8.96 0.95 26.82
CA THR A 218 8.05 0.45 27.86
C THR A 218 6.61 0.27 27.35
N VAL A 219 6.03 1.27 26.65
CA VAL A 219 4.61 1.22 26.26
C VAL A 219 4.40 0.30 25.05
N ARG A 220 5.27 0.39 24.03
CA ARG A 220 5.18 -0.44 22.83
C ARG A 220 5.57 -1.88 23.10
N ALA A 221 6.66 -2.15 23.84
CA ALA A 221 6.99 -3.54 24.18
C ALA A 221 5.91 -4.19 25.05
N SER A 222 5.30 -3.42 25.97
CA SER A 222 4.16 -3.92 26.75
C SER A 222 2.92 -4.16 25.87
N ALA A 223 2.64 -3.30 24.89
CA ALA A 223 1.56 -3.51 23.92
C ALA A 223 1.81 -4.76 23.07
N ILE A 224 3.02 -4.92 22.51
CA ILE A 224 3.43 -6.11 21.75
C ILE A 224 3.29 -7.36 22.61
N GLN A 225 3.74 -7.33 23.87
CA GLN A 225 3.61 -8.45 24.79
C GLN A 225 2.13 -8.80 25.05
N ARG A 226 1.26 -7.80 25.28
CA ARG A 226 -0.18 -8.01 25.48
C ARG A 226 -0.86 -8.60 24.23
N VAL A 227 -0.53 -8.09 23.05
CA VAL A 227 -1.03 -8.62 21.76
C VAL A 227 -0.58 -10.07 21.56
N ASN A 228 0.71 -10.36 21.79
CA ASN A 228 1.24 -11.72 21.68
C ASN A 228 0.57 -12.69 22.65
N VAL A 229 0.40 -12.32 23.93
CA VAL A 229 -0.30 -13.15 24.93
C VAL A 229 -1.77 -13.39 24.55
N LYS A 230 -2.44 -12.38 23.99
CA LYS A 230 -3.84 -12.47 23.54
C LYS A 230 -3.98 -13.44 22.35
N ASN A 231 -3.05 -13.38 21.40
CA ASN A 231 -3.01 -14.30 20.25
C ASN A 231 -2.73 -15.75 20.67
N SER A 232 -1.84 -15.97 21.65
CA SER A 232 -1.52 -17.32 22.18
C SER A 232 -2.67 -18.00 22.94
N ARG A 233 -3.66 -17.24 23.42
CA ARG A 233 -4.78 -17.75 24.22
C ARG A 233 -6.08 -17.99 23.42
N GLY A 234 -6.01 -17.98 22.09
CA GLY A 234 -7.17 -18.23 21.22
C GLY A 234 -8.22 -17.10 21.20
N GLY A 235 -7.93 -15.95 21.81
CA GLY A 235 -8.81 -14.77 21.85
C GLY A 235 -8.47 -13.75 20.76
N GLY A 236 -8.29 -14.20 19.52
CA GLY A 236 -7.80 -13.38 18.42
C GLY A 236 -8.60 -12.07 18.27
N SER A 237 -7.96 -10.91 18.45
CA SER A 237 -8.49 -9.70 17.82
C SER A 237 -8.30 -9.88 16.33
N THR A 238 -9.37 -9.79 15.56
CA THR A 238 -9.29 -9.62 14.11
C THR A 238 -8.66 -8.27 13.83
N VAL A 239 -7.33 -8.20 13.85
CA VAL A 239 -6.57 -7.05 13.35
C VAL A 239 -6.90 -6.97 11.87
N THR A 240 -7.76 -6.03 11.52
CA THR A 240 -8.05 -5.75 10.12
C THR A 240 -6.96 -4.81 9.66
N VAL A 241 -5.87 -5.38 9.13
CA VAL A 241 -5.04 -4.64 8.17
C VAL A 241 -6.03 -4.21 7.08
N ILE A 242 -6.15 -2.92 6.75
CA ILE A 242 -7.05 -2.50 5.66
C ILE A 242 -6.24 -2.60 4.36
N PRO A 243 -6.48 -3.63 3.53
CA PRO A 243 -5.67 -3.91 2.36
C PRO A 243 -5.75 -2.87 1.22
N ASP A 244 -6.60 -1.84 1.35
CA ASP A 244 -6.78 -0.74 0.37
C ASP A 244 -5.60 0.26 0.29
N ALA A 245 -4.49 0.00 1.01
CA ALA A 245 -3.18 0.62 0.78
C ALA A 245 -2.41 0.01 -0.42
N MET A 246 -3.09 -0.84 -1.21
CA MET A 246 -2.94 -1.09 -2.67
C MET A 246 -1.70 -1.78 -3.24
N LEU A 247 -0.68 -2.16 -2.45
CA LEU A 247 0.31 -3.14 -2.92
C LEU A 247 -0.05 -4.60 -2.55
N PRO A 248 -0.54 -4.94 -1.35
CA PRO A 248 -0.77 -6.34 -0.99
C PRO A 248 -1.91 -7.06 -1.74
N GLN A 249 -2.98 -6.38 -2.18
CA GLN A 249 -4.09 -7.02 -2.92
C GLN A 249 -3.73 -7.30 -4.37
N VAL A 250 -3.06 -6.36 -5.05
CA VAL A 250 -2.60 -6.55 -6.43
C VAL A 250 -1.51 -7.62 -6.44
N GLU A 251 -0.61 -7.61 -5.47
CA GLU A 251 0.40 -8.64 -5.28
C GLU A 251 -0.23 -10.02 -4.98
N ALA A 252 -1.19 -10.11 -4.04
CA ALA A 252 -1.88 -11.37 -3.76
C ALA A 252 -2.71 -11.89 -4.94
N ALA A 253 -3.42 -11.00 -5.65
CA ALA A 253 -4.20 -11.34 -6.84
C ALA A 253 -3.30 -11.79 -7.99
N ALA A 254 -2.19 -11.09 -8.24
CA ALA A 254 -1.17 -11.47 -9.22
C ALA A 254 -0.57 -12.84 -8.89
N ASN A 255 -0.28 -13.11 -7.61
CA ASN A 255 0.24 -14.40 -7.18
C ASN A 255 -0.80 -15.52 -7.36
N ALA A 256 -2.07 -15.28 -7.01
CA ALA A 256 -3.14 -16.25 -7.21
C ALA A 256 -3.40 -16.52 -8.70
N LEU A 257 -3.41 -15.49 -9.53
CA LEU A 257 -3.55 -15.61 -10.98
C LEU A 257 -2.38 -16.44 -11.55
N LEU A 258 -1.14 -16.09 -11.24
CA LEU A 258 0.05 -16.83 -11.71
C LEU A 258 0.02 -18.30 -11.27
N VAL A 259 -0.34 -18.59 -10.02
CA VAL A 259 -0.48 -19.97 -9.55
C VAL A 259 -1.59 -20.72 -10.28
N ASN A 260 -2.71 -20.06 -10.61
CA ASN A 260 -3.79 -20.66 -11.42
C ASN A 260 -3.37 -21.01 -12.86
N HIS A 261 -2.31 -20.40 -13.39
CA HIS A 261 -1.74 -20.84 -14.68
C HIS A 261 -1.11 -22.24 -14.58
N VAL A 262 -0.72 -22.70 -13.39
CA VAL A 262 -0.26 -24.07 -13.15
C VAL A 262 -1.47 -25.01 -13.19
N SER A 263 -1.66 -25.67 -14.33
CA SER A 263 -2.84 -26.49 -14.61
C SER A 263 -2.49 -27.76 -15.38
N ASP A 264 -3.39 -28.73 -15.33
CA ASP A 264 -3.24 -30.02 -16.03
C ASP A 264 -3.07 -29.87 -17.54
N GLY A 265 -3.79 -28.91 -18.15
CA GLY A 265 -3.65 -28.62 -19.57
C GLY A 265 -2.24 -28.16 -19.94
N ARG A 266 -1.62 -27.30 -19.12
CA ARG A 266 -0.23 -26.89 -19.33
C ARG A 266 0.76 -28.01 -19.06
N LEU A 267 0.51 -28.81 -18.04
CA LEU A 267 1.34 -29.98 -17.76
C LEU A 267 1.37 -30.92 -18.96
N SER A 268 0.22 -31.22 -19.56
CA SER A 268 0.13 -32.01 -20.79
C SER A 268 0.92 -31.38 -21.95
N ASN A 269 0.79 -30.07 -22.16
CA ASN A 269 1.57 -29.36 -23.19
C ASN A 269 3.09 -29.43 -22.96
N VAL A 270 3.53 -29.37 -21.71
CA VAL A 270 4.95 -29.48 -21.34
C VAL A 270 5.45 -30.89 -21.61
N LEU A 271 4.71 -31.91 -21.18
CA LEU A 271 5.08 -33.32 -21.39
C LEU A 271 5.12 -33.68 -22.88
N SER A 272 4.18 -33.18 -23.68
CA SER A 272 4.19 -33.35 -25.14
C SER A 272 5.46 -32.79 -25.80
N LYS A 273 6.04 -31.70 -25.26
CA LYS A 273 7.28 -31.11 -25.76
C LYS A 273 8.53 -31.86 -25.29
N VAL A 274 8.48 -32.47 -24.10
CA VAL A 274 9.57 -33.30 -23.56
C VAL A 274 9.66 -34.63 -24.31
N GLY A 275 8.51 -35.23 -24.64
CA GLY A 275 8.42 -36.53 -25.29
C GLY A 275 8.47 -37.70 -24.29
N ARG A 276 8.04 -38.88 -24.75
CA ARG A 276 7.86 -40.09 -23.92
C ARG A 276 9.18 -40.73 -23.51
N GLU A 277 10.14 -40.82 -24.44
CA GLU A 277 11.41 -41.53 -24.22
C GLU A 277 12.27 -40.89 -23.09
N PRO A 278 12.45 -39.56 -23.02
CA PRO A 278 13.22 -38.93 -21.93
C PRO A 278 12.55 -39.02 -20.55
N LEU A 279 11.21 -39.17 -20.51
CA LEU A 279 10.46 -39.36 -19.27
C LEU A 279 10.62 -40.77 -18.72
N LEU A 280 10.60 -41.78 -19.58
CA LEU A 280 10.70 -43.19 -19.18
C LEU A 280 12.15 -43.64 -18.92
N SER A 281 13.12 -43.05 -19.63
CA SER A 281 14.55 -43.32 -19.42
C SER A 281 15.09 -42.73 -18.11
N GLY A 282 14.35 -41.81 -17.50
CA GLY A 282 14.79 -41.05 -16.33
C GLY A 282 15.79 -39.95 -16.65
N GLU A 283 16.02 -39.64 -17.93
CA GLU A 283 16.83 -38.51 -18.38
C GLU A 283 16.24 -37.17 -17.92
N VAL A 284 14.91 -37.09 -17.87
CA VAL A 284 14.19 -35.92 -17.34
C VAL A 284 13.58 -36.24 -15.98
N THR A 285 14.01 -35.47 -14.99
CA THR A 285 13.58 -35.61 -13.60
C THR A 285 12.25 -34.89 -13.33
N PRO A 286 11.50 -35.28 -12.28
CA PRO A 286 10.29 -34.55 -11.86
C PRO A 286 10.56 -33.06 -11.58
N GLN A 287 11.74 -32.74 -11.05
CA GLN A 287 12.14 -31.36 -10.77
C GLN A 287 12.33 -30.55 -12.06
N GLU A 288 12.91 -31.16 -13.10
CA GLU A 288 13.06 -30.51 -14.41
C GLU A 288 11.71 -30.28 -15.09
N VAL A 289 10.79 -31.24 -15.00
CA VAL A 289 9.41 -31.05 -15.48
C VAL A 289 8.71 -29.92 -14.73
N ALA A 290 8.85 -29.86 -13.40
CA ALA A 290 8.30 -28.77 -12.59
C ALA A 290 8.89 -27.40 -12.99
N LEU A 291 10.18 -27.34 -13.31
CA LEU A 291 10.84 -26.12 -13.79
C LEU A 291 10.31 -25.69 -15.17
N LEU A 292 10.13 -26.63 -16.09
CA LEU A 292 9.57 -26.37 -17.42
C LEU A 292 8.11 -25.90 -17.33
N LEU A 293 7.31 -26.49 -16.44
CA LEU A 293 5.93 -26.08 -16.17
C LEU A 293 5.88 -24.66 -15.59
N ALA A 294 6.71 -24.35 -14.60
CA ALA A 294 6.79 -23.02 -14.01
C ALA A 294 7.20 -21.96 -15.04
N LYS A 295 8.14 -22.28 -15.95
CA LYS A 295 8.56 -21.40 -17.05
C LYS A 295 7.43 -21.17 -18.06
N ASP A 296 6.68 -22.22 -18.44
CA ASP A 296 5.55 -22.09 -19.38
C ASP A 296 4.41 -21.26 -18.76
N ALA A 297 4.05 -21.53 -17.50
CA ALA A 297 3.04 -20.77 -16.75
C ALA A 297 3.44 -19.29 -16.60
N LEU A 298 4.69 -19.01 -16.24
CA LEU A 298 5.21 -17.65 -16.12
C LEU A 298 5.24 -16.92 -17.47
N LYS A 299 5.69 -17.60 -18.54
CA LYS A 299 5.73 -17.01 -19.88
C LYS A 299 4.33 -16.59 -20.34
N ASP A 300 3.32 -17.39 -20.05
CA ASP A 300 1.96 -17.09 -20.46
C ASP A 300 1.29 -16.03 -19.60
N PHE A 301 1.50 -16.09 -18.28
CA PHE A 301 1.11 -15.02 -17.37
C PHE A 301 1.61 -13.67 -17.90
N LEU A 302 2.90 -13.58 -18.26
CA LEU A 302 3.52 -12.35 -18.75
C LEU A 302 2.97 -11.81 -20.08
N LYS A 303 2.17 -12.57 -20.84
CA LYS A 303 1.58 -12.06 -22.11
C LYS A 303 0.43 -11.08 -21.86
N ASP A 304 -0.37 -11.35 -20.82
CA ASP A 304 -1.60 -10.62 -20.51
C ASP A 304 -1.53 -9.95 -19.12
N THR A 305 -0.35 -9.92 -18.49
CA THR A 305 -0.14 -9.30 -17.18
C THR A 305 -0.21 -7.78 -17.27
N ASP A 306 -1.01 -7.18 -16.39
CA ASP A 306 -1.10 -5.72 -16.24
C ASP A 306 0.27 -5.11 -15.89
N GLU A 307 0.59 -3.95 -16.49
CA GLU A 307 1.81 -3.20 -16.21
C GLU A 307 2.00 -2.91 -14.71
N LEU A 308 0.91 -2.76 -13.95
CA LEU A 308 0.93 -2.58 -12.50
C LEU A 308 1.63 -3.73 -11.76
N VAL A 309 1.49 -4.97 -12.24
CA VAL A 309 2.13 -6.16 -11.65
C VAL A 309 3.61 -6.23 -12.03
N LEU A 310 3.97 -5.82 -13.26
CA LEU A 310 5.35 -5.78 -13.73
C LEU A 310 6.19 -4.72 -13.01
N ASN A 311 5.52 -3.67 -12.52
CA ASN A 311 6.10 -2.53 -11.80
C ASN A 311 6.15 -2.73 -10.26
N THR A 312 5.87 -3.95 -9.78
CA THR A 312 6.01 -4.33 -8.36
C THR A 312 7.47 -4.48 -7.92
N SER A 313 7.69 -4.54 -6.60
CA SER A 313 9.03 -4.68 -6.02
C SER A 313 9.79 -5.90 -6.56
N LEU A 314 11.12 -5.82 -6.58
CA LEU A 314 11.96 -6.94 -7.02
C LEU A 314 11.79 -8.17 -6.10
N GLU A 315 11.63 -7.93 -4.80
CA GLU A 315 11.37 -8.92 -3.77
C GLU A 315 10.07 -9.67 -4.05
N PHE A 316 9.00 -8.95 -4.42
CA PHE A 316 7.72 -9.54 -4.77
C PHE A 316 7.79 -10.33 -6.08
N ARG A 317 8.44 -9.81 -7.13
CA ARG A 317 8.65 -10.55 -8.38
C ARG A 317 9.47 -11.83 -8.16
N ARG A 318 10.47 -11.81 -7.27
CA ARG A 318 11.17 -13.02 -6.82
C ARG A 318 10.27 -13.97 -6.04
N ALA A 319 9.33 -13.46 -5.26
CA ALA A 319 8.33 -14.27 -4.57
C ALA A 319 7.37 -14.97 -5.56
N LEU A 320 6.88 -14.27 -6.59
CA LEU A 320 6.06 -14.85 -7.66
C LEU A 320 6.75 -16.05 -8.33
N ILE A 321 8.02 -15.89 -8.71
CA ILE A 321 8.82 -16.96 -9.33
C ILE A 321 8.97 -18.16 -8.39
N ARG A 322 9.22 -17.92 -7.10
CA ARG A 322 9.32 -19.00 -6.09
C ARG A 322 8.00 -19.71 -5.89
N ASN A 323 6.90 -18.98 -5.83
CA ASN A 323 5.57 -19.52 -5.57
C ASN A 323 5.04 -20.35 -6.74
N VAL A 324 5.21 -19.89 -7.99
CA VAL A 324 4.78 -20.66 -9.17
C VAL A 324 5.62 -21.93 -9.35
N TYR A 325 6.91 -21.87 -9.02
CA TYR A 325 7.76 -23.05 -9.01
C TYR A 325 7.32 -24.04 -7.94
N LYS A 326 7.05 -23.58 -6.71
CA LYS A 326 6.53 -24.44 -5.63
C LYS A 326 5.19 -25.09 -5.99
N ALA A 327 4.25 -24.34 -6.54
CA ALA A 327 2.96 -24.87 -7.00
C ALA A 327 3.14 -25.91 -8.11
N SER A 328 4.10 -25.70 -9.02
CA SER A 328 4.44 -26.69 -10.06
C SER A 328 5.03 -27.96 -9.45
N GLN A 329 5.91 -27.85 -8.44
CA GLN A 329 6.44 -29.01 -7.73
C GLN A 329 5.33 -29.80 -7.00
N GLU A 330 4.39 -29.11 -6.37
CA GLU A 330 3.26 -29.74 -5.68
C GLU A 330 2.36 -30.51 -6.66
N LEU A 331 2.03 -29.91 -7.81
CA LEU A 331 1.23 -30.58 -8.83
C LEU A 331 1.95 -31.81 -9.43
N ILE A 332 3.24 -31.69 -9.73
CA ILE A 332 4.04 -32.82 -10.20
C ILE A 332 4.12 -33.91 -9.14
N ALA A 333 4.41 -33.58 -7.88
CA ALA A 333 4.49 -34.56 -6.80
C ALA A 333 3.17 -35.34 -6.63
N GLN A 334 2.02 -34.68 -6.82
CA GLN A 334 0.72 -35.34 -6.75
C GLN A 334 0.44 -36.29 -7.92
N LYS A 335 0.97 -35.99 -9.12
CA LYS A 335 0.59 -36.67 -10.36
C LYS A 335 1.69 -37.52 -11.01
N TRP A 336 2.92 -37.43 -10.53
CA TRP A 336 4.08 -38.02 -11.18
C TRP A 336 3.93 -39.53 -11.39
N GLN A 337 3.51 -40.25 -10.36
CA GLN A 337 3.40 -41.71 -10.43
C GLN A 337 2.33 -42.14 -11.45
N SER A 338 1.15 -41.51 -11.43
CA SER A 338 0.09 -41.84 -12.38
C SER A 338 0.46 -41.46 -13.82
N LEU A 339 1.21 -40.37 -14.02
CA LEU A 339 1.72 -39.99 -15.34
C LEU A 339 2.69 -41.04 -15.90
N ILE A 340 3.64 -41.49 -15.11
CA ILE A 340 4.61 -42.51 -15.54
C ILE A 340 3.90 -43.83 -15.82
N ASP A 341 2.92 -44.23 -15.00
CA ASP A 341 2.18 -45.47 -15.20
C ASP A 341 1.34 -45.42 -16.49
N MET A 342 0.73 -44.28 -16.81
CA MET A 342 -0.01 -44.08 -18.08
C MET A 342 0.91 -44.15 -19.30
N GLU A 343 2.08 -43.50 -19.26
CA GLU A 343 3.01 -43.51 -20.40
C GLU A 343 3.64 -44.90 -20.62
N LYS A 344 3.88 -45.66 -19.55
CA LYS A 344 4.32 -47.07 -19.65
C LYS A 344 3.24 -47.94 -20.28
N ALA A 345 1.99 -47.82 -19.82
CA ALA A 345 0.88 -48.60 -20.37
C ALA A 345 0.66 -48.28 -21.86
N ALA A 346 0.79 -47.01 -22.26
CA ALA A 346 0.68 -46.61 -23.66
C ALA A 346 1.86 -47.14 -24.51
N ALA A 347 3.08 -47.16 -23.97
CA ALA A 347 4.24 -47.75 -24.65
C ALA A 347 4.10 -49.27 -24.83
N GLU A 348 3.55 -49.97 -23.82
CA GLU A 348 3.28 -51.41 -23.88
C GLU A 348 2.20 -51.75 -24.92
N GLN A 349 1.13 -50.95 -25.00
CA GLN A 349 0.10 -51.10 -26.04
C GLN A 349 0.63 -50.88 -27.46
N GLU A 350 1.46 -49.84 -27.68
CA GLU A 350 2.10 -49.61 -28.98
C GLU A 350 3.05 -50.76 -29.38
N LEU A 351 3.72 -51.40 -28.40
CA LEU A 351 4.57 -52.56 -28.62
C LEU A 351 3.78 -53.86 -28.91
N GLU A 352 2.55 -53.96 -28.43
CA GLU A 352 1.62 -55.07 -28.75
C GLU A 352 0.96 -54.90 -30.12
N GLU A 353 0.67 -53.67 -30.56
CA GLU A 353 0.10 -53.40 -31.89
C GLU A 353 1.11 -53.55 -33.06
N VAL A 354 2.41 -53.50 -32.77
CA VAL A 354 3.51 -53.65 -33.74
C VAL A 354 3.99 -55.11 -33.87
N LYS A 355 3.55 -56.02 -32.99
CA LYS A 355 3.77 -57.47 -33.09
C LYS A 355 2.65 -58.15 -33.85
#